data_AF-A0A2V2SMJ5-F1
#
_entry.id   AF-A0A2V2SMJ5-F1
#
_cell.length_a   1.000
_cell.length_b   1.000
_cell.length_c   1.000
_cell.angle_alpha   90.00
_cell.angle_beta   90.00
_cell.angle_gamma   90.00
#
_symmetry.space_group_name_H-M   'P 1'
#
loop_
_entity.id
_entity.type
_entity.pdbx_description
1 polymer ?
#
loop_
_entity_poly.entity_id
_entity_poly.type
_entity_poly.pdbx_seq_one_letter_code
_entity_poly.pdbx_strand_id
1 'polypeptide(L)'
;MTGVFGGGCVKLYLDGTLAASVPETGDLLNTSLGLVIGGNAHPVSGAYNRDIDDVRIYNRALSDSEALALYSIPEPCVNSLFLLCFVLLVKRRTRGGL
;
A
#
# COMPACT_ATOMS: atom_id res chain seq x y z
N MET A 1 -4.48 0.75 5.31
CA MET A 1 -5.29 -0.43 5.71
C MET A 1 -4.43 -1.68 5.61
N THR A 2 -4.59 -2.64 6.51
CA THR A 2 -3.84 -3.91 6.50
C THR A 2 -4.78 -5.10 6.68
N GLY A 3 -4.68 -6.10 5.81
CA GLY A 3 -5.37 -7.39 5.96
C GLY A 3 -4.38 -8.52 6.24
N VAL A 4 -4.71 -9.44 7.14
CA VAL A 4 -3.87 -10.58 7.51
C VAL A 4 -4.69 -11.85 7.44
N PHE A 5 -4.17 -12.87 6.77
CA PHE A 5 -4.71 -14.23 6.75
C PHE A 5 -3.65 -15.19 7.30
N GLY A 6 -4.01 -15.99 8.30
CA GLY A 6 -3.15 -17.03 8.85
C GLY A 6 -3.23 -17.15 10.37
N GLY A 7 -2.60 -18.18 10.94
CA GLY A 7 -2.63 -18.40 12.39
C GLY A 7 -4.02 -18.71 12.95
N GLY A 8 -4.95 -19.21 12.11
CA GLY A 8 -6.32 -19.56 12.50
C GLY A 8 -7.31 -18.39 12.50
N CYS A 9 -6.96 -17.24 11.91
CA CYS A 9 -7.87 -16.12 11.78
C CYS A 9 -7.61 -15.25 10.54
N VAL A 10 -8.63 -14.48 10.17
CA VAL A 10 -8.50 -13.32 9.28
C VAL A 10 -8.67 -12.06 10.11
N LYS A 11 -7.73 -11.12 9.97
CA LYS A 11 -7.74 -9.83 10.67
C LYS A 11 -7.74 -8.68 9.69
N LEU A 12 -8.49 -7.63 10.03
CA LEU A 12 -8.50 -6.35 9.33
C LEU A 12 -8.09 -5.25 10.30
N TYR A 13 -7.10 -4.45 9.90
CA TYR A 13 -6.63 -3.30 10.64
C TYR A 13 -6.92 -2.02 9.84
N LEU A 14 -7.53 -1.05 10.52
CA LEU A 14 -7.74 0.31 10.03
C LEU A 14 -6.84 1.23 10.84
N ASP A 15 -6.01 2.01 10.16
CA ASP A 15 -5.09 2.97 10.78
C ASP A 15 -4.24 2.36 11.91
N GLY A 16 -3.72 1.14 11.66
CA GLY A 16 -2.92 0.38 12.61
C GLY A 16 -3.70 -0.30 13.74
N THR A 17 -5.01 -0.08 13.87
CA THR A 17 -5.86 -0.63 14.93
C THR A 17 -6.67 -1.82 14.41
N LEU A 18 -6.78 -2.89 15.22
CA LEU A 18 -7.60 -4.05 14.88
C LEU A 18 -9.08 -3.66 14.81
N ALA A 19 -9.65 -3.70 13.60
CA ALA A 19 -11.05 -3.34 13.34
C ALA A 19 -11.95 -4.59 13.35
N ALA A 20 -11.45 -5.73 12.87
CA ALA A 20 -12.19 -6.99 12.85
C ALA A 20 -11.24 -8.20 12.91
N SER A 21 -11.72 -9.29 13.52
CA SER A 21 -11.03 -10.58 13.56
C SER A 21 -12.06 -11.71 13.52
N VAL A 22 -11.90 -12.64 12.58
CA VAL A 22 -12.80 -13.81 12.42
C VAL A 22 -11.94 -15.08 12.46
N PRO A 23 -12.31 -16.10 13.27
CA PRO A 23 -11.66 -17.40 13.23
C PRO A 23 -11.85 -18.02 11.85
N GLU A 24 -10.76 -18.37 11.20
CA GLU A 24 -10.77 -19.00 9.88
C GLU A 24 -9.57 -19.93 9.76
N THR A 25 -9.83 -21.13 9.28
CA THR A 25 -8.82 -22.18 9.16
C THR A 25 -8.83 -22.75 7.76
N GLY A 26 -7.66 -23.20 7.29
CA GLY A 26 -7.47 -23.73 5.95
C GLY A 26 -6.45 -22.94 5.17
N ASP A 27 -6.27 -23.34 3.91
CA ASP A 27 -5.27 -22.76 3.02
C ASP A 27 -5.89 -21.77 2.04
N LEU A 28 -5.09 -20.78 1.63
CA LEU A 28 -5.46 -19.95 0.49
C LEU A 28 -5.47 -20.80 -0.78
N LEU A 29 -6.58 -20.75 -1.51
CA LEU A 29 -6.70 -21.44 -2.79
C LEU A 29 -5.83 -20.75 -3.84
N ASN A 30 -5.12 -21.54 -4.64
CA ASN A 30 -4.37 -21.02 -5.77
C ASN A 30 -5.31 -20.64 -6.93
N THR A 31 -4.91 -19.62 -7.69
CA THR A 31 -5.61 -19.18 -8.90
C THR A 31 -4.62 -18.88 -10.02
N SER A 32 -5.05 -19.07 -11.27
CA SER A 32 -4.31 -18.65 -12.46
C SER A 32 -4.65 -17.23 -12.92
N LEU A 33 -5.63 -16.58 -12.28
CA LEU A 33 -5.97 -15.20 -12.56
C LEU A 33 -4.83 -14.27 -12.14
N GLY A 34 -4.59 -13.23 -12.94
CA GLY A 34 -3.61 -12.20 -12.61
C GLY A 34 -4.01 -11.41 -11.35
N LEU A 35 -3.01 -10.96 -10.59
CA LEU A 35 -3.24 -10.04 -9.48
C LEU A 35 -3.67 -8.67 -10.03
N VAL A 36 -4.85 -8.22 -9.61
CA VAL A 36 -5.41 -6.91 -9.99
C VAL A 36 -5.58 -6.06 -8.73
N ILE A 37 -5.06 -4.84 -8.74
CA ILE A 37 -5.28 -3.83 -7.69
C ILE A 37 -6.22 -2.76 -8.24
N GLY A 38 -7.21 -2.35 -7.44
CA GLY A 38 -8.19 -1.33 -7.86
C GLY A 38 -9.20 -1.80 -8.90
N GLY A 39 -9.37 -3.11 -9.10
CA GLY A 39 -10.29 -3.66 -10.09
C GLY A 39 -10.67 -5.11 -9.79
N ASN A 40 -11.28 -5.77 -10.76
CA ASN A 40 -11.68 -7.17 -10.66
C ASN A 40 -10.95 -8.01 -11.73
N ALA A 41 -10.38 -9.15 -11.32
CA ALA A 41 -9.73 -10.09 -12.23
C ALA A 41 -10.73 -10.85 -13.11
N HIS A 42 -11.99 -10.95 -12.68
CA HIS A 42 -13.11 -11.41 -13.47
C HIS A 42 -13.88 -10.18 -13.99
N PRO A 43 -14.17 -10.06 -15.30
CA PRO A 43 -14.74 -8.83 -15.90
C PRO A 43 -16.24 -8.63 -15.60
N VAL A 44 -16.64 -8.66 -14.32
CA VAL A 44 -18.04 -8.58 -13.89
C VAL A 44 -18.39 -7.23 -13.24
N SER A 45 -17.39 -6.40 -12.89
CA SER A 45 -17.61 -5.11 -12.22
C SER A 45 -16.59 -4.05 -12.64
N GLY A 46 -16.98 -2.77 -12.50
CA GLY A 46 -16.11 -1.62 -12.79
C GLY A 46 -14.90 -1.53 -11.84
N ALA A 47 -13.87 -0.83 -12.32
CA ALA A 47 -12.68 -0.53 -11.52
C ALA A 47 -12.96 0.53 -10.44
N TYR A 48 -12.22 0.45 -9.34
CA TYR A 48 -12.14 1.51 -8.35
C TYR A 48 -11.39 2.70 -8.94
N ASN A 49 -12.00 3.89 -8.89
CA ASN A 49 -11.52 5.08 -9.60
C ASN A 49 -10.90 6.13 -8.67
N ARG A 50 -10.50 5.74 -7.45
CA ARG A 50 -9.80 6.63 -6.51
C ARG A 50 -8.36 6.18 -6.33
N ASP A 51 -7.59 7.02 -5.67
CA ASP A 51 -6.16 6.82 -5.46
C ASP A 51 -5.91 5.62 -4.54
N ILE A 52 -4.91 4.82 -4.91
CA ILE A 52 -4.35 3.72 -4.12
C ILE A 52 -2.84 3.93 -4.15
N ASP A 53 -2.23 3.97 -2.97
CA ASP A 53 -0.80 4.13 -2.77
C ASP A 53 -0.23 3.01 -1.88
N ASP A 54 1.11 2.95 -1.84
CA ASP A 54 1.88 2.23 -0.83
C ASP A 54 1.53 0.73 -0.60
N VAL A 55 1.14 0.07 -1.70
CA VAL A 55 0.73 -1.35 -1.72
C VAL A 55 1.90 -2.28 -1.40
N ARG A 56 1.71 -3.16 -0.42
CA ARG A 56 2.69 -4.17 0.02
C ARG A 56 2.01 -5.54 0.17
N ILE A 57 2.69 -6.61 -0.23
CA ILE A 57 2.21 -8.00 -0.14
C ILE A 57 3.28 -8.85 0.56
N TYR A 58 2.84 -9.67 1.51
CA TYR A 58 3.70 -10.55 2.31
C TYR A 58 3.30 -12.00 2.12
N ASN A 59 4.29 -12.90 2.09
CA ASN A 59 4.09 -14.35 2.01
C ASN A 59 3.90 -15.01 3.39
N ARG A 60 3.56 -14.24 4.41
CA ARG A 60 3.34 -14.69 5.78
C ARG A 60 2.28 -13.84 6.47
N ALA A 61 1.69 -14.39 7.52
CA ALA A 61 0.88 -13.60 8.43
C ALA A 61 1.77 -12.60 9.20
N LEU A 62 1.30 -11.36 9.30
CA LEU A 62 1.89 -10.33 10.14
C LEU A 62 1.33 -10.46 11.57
N SER A 63 2.16 -10.16 12.56
CA SER A 63 1.71 -9.96 13.93
C SER A 63 1.03 -8.59 14.10
N ASP A 64 0.31 -8.42 15.21
CA ASP A 64 -0.39 -7.16 15.52
C ASP A 64 0.57 -5.97 15.62
N SER A 65 1.76 -6.18 16.19
CA SER A 65 2.80 -5.15 16.30
C SER A 65 3.42 -4.80 14.95
N GLU A 66 3.60 -5.77 14.06
CA GLU A 66 4.09 -5.51 12.70
C GLU A 66 3.06 -4.73 11.88
N ALA A 67 1.78 -5.08 11.98
CA ALA A 67 0.71 -4.34 11.32
C ALA A 67 0.66 -2.87 11.77
N LEU A 68 0.82 -2.62 13.08
CA LEU A 68 0.93 -1.27 13.64
C LEU A 68 2.18 -0.54 13.18
N ALA A 69 3.33 -1.21 13.17
CA ALA A 69 4.59 -0.63 12.72
C ALA A 69 4.50 -0.18 11.26
N LEU A 70 3.87 -0.98 10.38
CA LEU A 70 3.67 -0.62 8.98
C LEU A 70 2.82 0.63 8.78
N TYR A 71 1.78 0.83 9.59
CA TYR A 71 1.00 2.08 9.55
C TYR A 71 1.83 3.31 9.91
N SER A 72 2.82 3.13 10.79
CA SER A 72 3.69 4.21 11.24
C SER A 72 4.87 4.49 10.31
N ILE A 73 5.00 3.72 9.21
CA ILE A 73 6.03 3.99 8.21
C ILE A 73 5.59 5.26 7.46
N PRO A 74 6.40 6.33 7.50
CA PRO A 74 6.11 7.50 6.68
C PRO A 74 6.14 7.07 5.21
N GLU A 75 5.26 7.66 4.40
CA GLU A 75 5.34 7.57 2.93
C GLU A 75 6.81 7.61 2.52
N PRO A 76 7.28 6.73 1.63
CA PRO A 76 8.62 6.85 1.08
C PRO A 76 8.66 8.22 0.41
N CYS A 77 9.17 9.21 1.15
CA CYS A 77 9.29 10.55 0.65
C CYS A 77 10.05 10.41 -0.65
N VAL A 78 9.39 10.71 -1.78
CA VAL A 78 10.07 10.89 -3.05
C VAL A 78 11.24 11.80 -2.71
N ASN A 79 12.45 11.21 -2.73
CA ASN A 79 13.57 11.66 -1.92
C ASN A 79 13.63 13.19 -1.88
N SER A 80 13.84 13.78 -0.71
CA SER A 80 14.10 15.21 -0.49
C SER A 80 15.17 15.80 -1.47
N LEU A 81 15.93 14.93 -2.15
CA LEU A 81 16.84 15.26 -3.24
C LEU A 81 16.16 15.62 -4.60
N PHE A 82 14.97 15.12 -4.89
CA PHE A 82 14.23 15.43 -6.13
C PHE A 82 13.60 16.82 -6.11
N LEU A 83 13.23 17.33 -4.93
CA LEU A 83 12.72 18.69 -4.78
C LEU A 83 13.83 19.76 -4.81
N LEU A 84 15.03 19.42 -4.34
CA LEU A 84 16.19 20.33 -4.43
C LEU A 84 16.63 20.56 -5.89
N CYS A 85 16.54 19.54 -6.75
CA CYS A 85 16.80 19.69 -8.18
C CYS A 85 15.79 20.64 -8.85
N PHE A 86 14.49 20.55 -8.55
CA PHE A 86 13.50 21.41 -9.23
C PHE A 86 13.57 22.87 -8.75
N VAL A 87 13.82 23.11 -7.46
CA VAL A 87 13.97 24.48 -6.93
C VAL A 87 15.28 25.15 -7.39
N LEU A 88 16.39 24.40 -7.53
CA LEU A 88 17.65 24.96 -8.07
C LEU A 88 17.62 25.19 -9.59
N LEU A 89 16.84 24.42 -10.35
CA LEU A 89 16.78 24.54 -11.81
C LEU A 89 15.84 25.67 -12.27
N VAL A 90 14.82 26.03 -11.46
CA VAL A 90 14.00 27.22 -11.73
C VAL A 90 14.71 28.52 -11.34
N LYS A 91 15.57 28.52 -10.30
CA LYS A 91 16.24 29.75 -9.82
C LYS A 91 17.49 30.16 -10.63
N ARG A 92 17.98 29.30 -11.54
CA ARG A 92 19.13 29.60 -12.43
C ARG A 92 18.75 30.19 -13.79
N ARG A 93 17.46 30.32 -14.14
CA ARG A 93 17.04 30.79 -15.47
C ARG A 93 16.67 32.28 -15.56
N THR A 94 16.86 33.08 -14.50
CA THR A 94 16.55 34.53 -14.52
C THR A 94 17.74 35.46 -14.24
N ARG A 95 18.99 34.99 -14.36
CA ARG A 95 20.18 35.87 -14.39
C ARG A 95 21.00 35.62 -15.65
N GLY A 96 20.58 36.26 -16.72
CA GLY A 96 21.25 36.28 -18.01
C GLY A 96 20.47 37.15 -18.98
N GLY A 97 20.21 38.41 -18.59
CA GLY A 97 19.77 39.44 -19.51
C GLY A 97 20.94 39.85 -20.40
N LEU A 98 20.68 39.96 -21.69
CA LEU A 98 21.41 40.82 -22.63
C LEU A 98 21.12 42.29 -22.29
#